data_AF-A0A5F8GBG5-F1
#
_entry.id   AF-A0A5F8GBG5-F1
#
_cell.length_a   1.000
_cell.length_b   1.000
_cell.length_c   1.000
_cell.angle_alpha   90.00
_cell.angle_beta   90.00
_cell.angle_gamma   90.00
#
_symmetry.space_group_name_H-M   'P 1'
#
loop_
_entity.id
_entity.type
_entity.pdbx_description
1 polymer ?
#
loop_
_entity_poly.entity_id
_entity_poly.type
_entity_poly.pdbx_seq_one_letter_code
_entity_poly.pdbx_strand_id
1 'polypeptide(L)'
;MGPRGRRAGAVQSTNDSSSLSKCSLAAHGYVRDPFAALLVSGAPRRAPLIHRGYYVRAQAVRHCVHAFLERATSEESAPGRQILSLGAGFDSLYFRLKVAGHLTRAAVWEVDFPDVAERKAARIRGTPELAGLAGPPLSEVESGPNSALRFASQDYRLLGSDLRDLPALRDALEATGLDSAAPTLLLAEAVLTYLEANNAAALLAWASGYFANALFVLYEQIGPHDPFGRVMLQHFQRLNSPLHGLASFPDVAAQRRRFLDAGWQACSAVDMNEFYRGFLSAEERRRVEMLELFDEFEEWHLKCSLLFHSGSFHRVHCWPDPNSVASLLGRCFHWGVWGTGGACGARNLSGDGRLFHTMTSFSETLVLVLGGRLSPVTPALGMYWLSCPIPAGKDADNLKVTIREVGPEAEFPSPRWRHSAAKVLCQRQKYLFVYGGRNGKDPVLGDWHFLHMDTMTWVSLPVEGPEPDARHSHSACSWKEGALIVGGLSVSEEPLGSVYFLKPVSNGFSWERLEVQPPITPRYSHTAHVFDGKLLLVGGVWIHSSSVPGVTVIDLTTRLSSEYHIDTAYVPWPLMLHNHTSILLPEEQQLLILGGGGNCFSFGTHFNPHPVTLDISSLRSKQ
;
A
#
# COMPACT_ATOMS: atom_id res chain seq x y z
N MET A 1 17.89 -24.04 32.17
CA MET A 1 16.94 -22.96 31.78
C MET A 1 17.63 -21.64 32.06
N GLY A 2 17.60 -20.65 31.16
CA GLY A 2 18.12 -19.31 31.44
C GLY A 2 17.11 -18.45 32.22
N PRO A 3 17.54 -17.39 32.93
CA PRO A 3 16.64 -16.50 33.64
C PRO A 3 15.74 -15.75 32.64
N ARG A 4 14.42 -15.78 32.87
CA ARG A 4 13.46 -14.98 32.11
C ARG A 4 13.62 -13.51 32.50
N GLY A 5 14.35 -12.75 31.69
CA GLY A 5 14.42 -11.29 31.82
C GLY A 5 13.03 -10.66 31.85
N ARG A 6 12.89 -9.53 32.56
CA ARG A 6 11.64 -8.78 32.63
C ARG A 6 11.14 -8.49 31.21
N ARG A 7 9.87 -8.81 30.91
CA ARG A 7 9.24 -8.38 29.66
C ARG A 7 9.28 -6.86 29.60
N ALA A 8 9.85 -6.29 28.54
CA ALA A 8 9.64 -4.89 28.20
C ALA A 8 8.14 -4.64 27.94
N GLY A 9 7.70 -3.40 28.06
CA GLY A 9 6.32 -3.03 27.73
C GLY A 9 6.00 -3.32 26.26
N ALA A 10 4.71 -3.52 25.96
CA ALA A 10 4.27 -3.90 24.63
C ALA A 10 4.65 -2.87 23.56
N VAL A 11 4.57 -1.57 23.89
CA VAL A 11 4.99 -0.47 23.00
C VAL A 11 6.50 -0.50 22.75
N GLN A 12 7.34 -0.73 23.78
CA GLN A 12 8.80 -0.85 23.62
C GLN A 12 9.21 -1.99 22.67
N SER A 13 8.40 -3.05 22.50
CA SER A 13 8.69 -4.12 21.54
C SER A 13 8.54 -3.69 20.07
N THR A 14 7.83 -2.59 19.80
CA THR A 14 7.64 -2.08 18.43
C THR A 14 8.93 -1.51 17.84
N ASN A 15 9.82 -0.97 18.70
CA ASN A 15 11.19 -0.59 18.34
C ASN A 15 11.92 -1.73 17.64
N ASP A 16 11.95 -2.90 18.28
CA ASP A 16 12.75 -4.03 17.83
C ASP A 16 12.23 -4.52 16.46
N SER A 17 10.90 -4.57 16.27
CA SER A 17 10.27 -4.93 14.98
C SER A 17 10.54 -3.91 13.85
N SER A 18 10.47 -2.61 14.17
CA SER A 18 10.76 -1.51 13.24
C SER A 18 12.23 -1.52 12.82
N SER A 19 13.14 -1.68 13.78
CA SER A 19 14.59 -1.64 13.56
C SER A 19 15.10 -2.84 12.77
N LEU A 20 14.58 -4.05 13.03
CA LEU A 20 14.86 -5.23 12.20
C LEU A 20 14.37 -5.03 10.75
N SER A 21 13.30 -4.27 10.54
CA SER A 21 12.78 -3.98 9.20
C SER A 21 13.62 -2.92 8.47
N LYS A 22 14.12 -1.89 9.19
CA LYS A 22 15.16 -0.95 8.67
C LYS A 22 16.49 -1.66 8.37
N CYS A 23 16.89 -2.65 9.17
CA CYS A 23 18.08 -3.47 8.88
C CYS A 23 17.90 -4.34 7.63
N SER A 24 16.77 -5.02 7.48
CA SER A 24 16.48 -5.83 6.28
C SER A 24 16.45 -4.97 5.02
N LEU A 25 15.81 -3.79 5.09
CA LEU A 25 15.79 -2.77 4.03
C LEU A 25 17.21 -2.41 3.53
N ALA A 26 18.11 -2.06 4.46
CA ALA A 26 19.48 -1.68 4.13
C ALA A 26 20.27 -2.83 3.48
N ALA A 27 20.11 -4.06 4.01
CA ALA A 27 20.75 -5.26 3.48
C ALA A 27 20.32 -5.62 2.04
N HIS A 28 19.17 -5.12 1.57
CA HIS A 28 18.67 -5.32 0.20
C HIS A 28 18.89 -4.10 -0.71
N GLY A 29 19.78 -3.15 -0.34
CA GLY A 29 20.21 -2.05 -1.22
C GLY A 29 19.20 -0.92 -1.45
N TYR A 30 18.05 -0.95 -0.75
CA TYR A 30 17.05 0.11 -0.81
C TYR A 30 17.61 1.45 -0.29
N VAL A 31 18.31 1.41 0.84
CA VAL A 31 18.99 2.56 1.46
C VAL A 31 20.46 2.23 1.77
N ARG A 32 21.33 3.24 1.72
CA ARG A 32 22.73 3.11 2.19
C ARG A 32 22.80 3.40 3.68
N ASP A 33 22.75 2.34 4.49
CA ASP A 33 22.84 2.41 5.94
C ASP A 33 23.68 1.25 6.50
N PRO A 34 24.98 1.47 6.75
CA PRO A 34 25.86 0.44 7.34
C PRO A 34 25.66 0.30 8.86
N PHE A 35 24.87 1.17 9.51
CA PHE A 35 24.75 1.23 10.98
C PHE A 35 23.53 0.49 11.50
N ALA A 36 22.45 0.38 10.71
CA ALA A 36 21.24 -0.36 11.09
C ALA A 36 21.53 -1.80 11.56
N ALA A 37 22.47 -2.50 10.91
CA ALA A 37 22.88 -3.86 11.28
C ALA A 37 23.71 -3.93 12.58
N LEU A 38 24.38 -2.84 12.97
CA LEU A 38 25.19 -2.75 14.19
C LEU A 38 24.32 -2.47 15.44
N LEU A 39 23.20 -1.77 15.25
CA LEU A 39 22.28 -1.38 16.32
C LEU A 39 21.29 -2.47 16.73
N VAL A 40 21.03 -3.48 15.87
CA VAL A 40 20.06 -4.56 16.13
C VAL A 40 20.75 -5.91 16.45
N SER A 41 19.97 -6.99 16.53
CA SER A 41 20.51 -8.35 16.62
C SER A 41 19.73 -9.31 15.75
N GLY A 42 20.41 -9.90 14.78
CA GLY A 42 19.82 -10.70 13.71
C GLY A 42 19.38 -9.86 12.50
N ALA A 43 19.46 -10.45 11.32
CA ALA A 43 19.06 -9.84 10.04
C ALA A 43 17.96 -10.67 9.35
N PRO A 44 16.73 -10.73 9.90
CA PRO A 44 15.63 -11.49 9.32
C PRO A 44 15.10 -10.79 8.06
N ARG A 45 15.20 -11.45 6.90
CA ARG A 45 14.63 -10.94 5.64
C ARG A 45 13.13 -10.64 5.81
N ARG A 46 12.71 -9.47 5.35
CA ARG A 46 11.30 -9.09 5.20
C ARG A 46 10.84 -9.29 3.75
N ALA A 47 9.54 -9.29 3.51
CA ALA A 47 8.98 -9.33 2.17
C ALA A 47 9.26 -8.01 1.41
N PRO A 48 9.37 -8.01 0.07
CA PRO A 48 9.63 -6.80 -0.72
C PRO A 48 8.60 -5.68 -0.52
N LEU A 49 7.33 -6.03 -0.22
CA LEU A 49 6.29 -5.10 0.23
C LEU A 49 6.74 -4.27 1.45
N ILE A 50 7.34 -4.92 2.45
CA ILE A 50 7.86 -4.28 3.65
C ILE A 50 9.05 -3.38 3.30
N HIS A 51 9.93 -3.82 2.40
CA HIS A 51 11.06 -3.02 1.95
C HIS A 51 10.60 -1.76 1.20
N ARG A 52 9.70 -1.85 0.22
CA ARG A 52 9.13 -0.66 -0.45
C ARG A 52 8.49 0.31 0.57
N GLY A 53 7.74 -0.20 1.56
CA GLY A 53 7.16 0.60 2.65
C GLY A 53 8.18 1.31 3.54
N TYR A 54 9.20 0.60 4.01
CA TYR A 54 10.25 1.19 4.85
C TYR A 54 11.22 2.09 4.05
N TYR A 55 11.38 1.86 2.74
CA TYR A 55 12.14 2.72 1.84
C TYR A 55 11.53 4.12 1.76
N VAL A 56 10.25 4.24 1.40
CA VAL A 56 9.61 5.56 1.24
C VAL A 56 9.53 6.28 2.58
N ARG A 57 9.24 5.55 3.68
CA ARG A 57 9.34 6.06 5.06
C ARG A 57 10.71 6.70 5.34
N ALA A 58 11.80 6.00 5.00
CA ALA A 58 13.15 6.50 5.20
C ALA A 58 13.48 7.71 4.30
N GLN A 59 13.02 7.74 3.04
CA GLN A 59 13.24 8.89 2.16
C GLN A 59 12.43 10.13 2.56
N ALA A 60 11.21 9.97 3.07
CA ALA A 60 10.39 11.08 3.53
C ALA A 60 11.01 11.77 4.74
N VAL A 61 11.38 11.00 5.78
CA VAL A 61 12.15 11.52 6.93
C VAL A 61 13.46 12.16 6.47
N ARG A 62 14.20 11.50 5.56
CA ARG A 62 15.45 12.04 5.02
C ARG A 62 15.24 13.39 4.31
N HIS A 63 14.20 13.52 3.48
CA HIS A 63 13.90 14.75 2.73
C HIS A 63 13.72 15.94 3.67
N CYS A 64 12.89 15.80 4.72
CA CYS A 64 12.72 16.89 5.69
C CYS A 64 13.97 17.17 6.52
N VAL A 65 14.74 16.16 6.92
CA VAL A 65 15.98 16.37 7.68
C VAL A 65 17.04 17.10 6.86
N HIS A 66 17.23 16.73 5.58
CA HIS A 66 18.12 17.45 4.67
C HIS A 66 17.62 18.88 4.43
N ALA A 67 16.35 19.06 4.06
CA ALA A 67 15.78 20.38 3.78
C ALA A 67 15.85 21.32 5.00
N PHE A 68 15.73 20.80 6.22
CA PHE A 68 15.97 21.58 7.44
C PHE A 68 17.45 21.96 7.59
N LEU A 69 18.37 20.98 7.54
CA LEU A 69 19.79 21.25 7.73
C LEU A 69 20.33 22.23 6.68
N GLU A 70 19.92 22.09 5.41
CA GLU A 70 20.29 22.98 4.30
C GLU A 70 19.73 24.41 4.47
N ARG A 71 18.48 24.56 4.92
CA ARG A 71 17.85 25.89 5.10
C ARG A 71 18.28 26.62 6.36
N ALA A 72 18.69 25.90 7.42
CA ALA A 72 18.79 26.49 8.75
C ALA A 72 20.06 27.31 9.03
N THR A 73 21.14 27.22 8.23
CA THR A 73 22.27 28.17 8.29
C THR A 73 23.06 28.23 6.98
N SER A 74 23.48 29.43 6.56
CA SER A 74 24.67 29.66 5.74
C SER A 74 25.65 30.70 6.31
N GLU A 75 25.25 31.47 7.33
CA GLU A 75 26.10 32.48 7.99
C GLU A 75 26.83 31.92 9.23
N GLU A 76 28.07 32.35 9.45
CA GLU A 76 28.89 31.93 10.60
C GLU A 76 28.42 32.52 11.95
N SER A 77 27.54 33.51 11.91
CA SER A 77 26.90 34.17 13.06
C SER A 77 25.73 33.38 13.66
N ALA A 78 25.09 32.50 12.88
CA ALA A 78 23.81 31.91 13.22
C ALA A 78 23.89 30.79 14.30
N PRO A 79 22.87 30.64 15.16
CA PRO A 79 22.85 29.60 16.20
C PRO A 79 23.00 28.17 15.65
N GLY A 80 23.50 27.26 16.49
CA GLY A 80 23.68 25.85 16.14
C GLY A 80 22.34 25.17 15.84
N ARG A 81 22.32 24.26 14.87
CA ARG A 81 21.10 23.54 14.47
C ARG A 81 20.86 22.33 15.37
N GLN A 82 19.62 22.06 15.74
CA GLN A 82 19.29 20.93 16.61
C GLN A 82 18.33 19.94 15.95
N ILE A 83 18.51 18.66 16.26
CA ILE A 83 17.57 17.59 15.91
C ILE A 83 17.17 16.90 17.22
N LEU A 84 15.87 16.86 17.52
CA LEU A 84 15.27 16.19 18.67
C LEU A 84 14.39 15.03 18.17
N SER A 85 14.93 13.81 18.23
CA SER A 85 14.23 12.58 17.83
C SER A 85 13.47 12.00 19.03
N LEU A 86 12.14 12.06 18.98
CA LEU A 86 11.21 11.62 20.01
C LEU A 86 10.74 10.19 19.70
N GLY A 87 11.01 9.24 20.60
CA GLY A 87 10.80 7.81 20.36
C GLY A 87 11.78 7.26 19.33
N ALA A 88 13.06 7.64 19.46
CA ALA A 88 14.09 7.41 18.45
C ALA A 88 14.42 5.92 18.20
N GLY A 89 14.13 5.03 19.16
CA GLY A 89 14.44 3.62 19.10
C GLY A 89 15.90 3.35 18.71
N PHE A 90 16.14 2.27 17.97
CA PHE A 90 17.45 1.95 17.38
C PHE A 90 17.64 2.57 15.98
N ASP A 91 17.13 3.78 15.73
CA ASP A 91 17.43 4.46 14.46
C ASP A 91 18.91 4.86 14.33
N SER A 92 19.36 4.98 13.09
CA SER A 92 20.74 5.21 12.66
C SER A 92 21.05 6.66 12.22
N LEU A 93 20.07 7.58 12.27
CA LEU A 93 20.16 8.91 11.66
C LEU A 93 21.39 9.70 12.10
N TYR A 94 21.72 9.71 13.39
CA TYR A 94 22.93 10.36 13.90
C TYR A 94 24.19 9.89 13.16
N PHE A 95 24.42 8.57 13.09
CA PHE A 95 25.61 7.98 12.44
C PHE A 95 25.65 8.27 10.93
N ARG A 96 24.49 8.25 10.27
CA ARG A 96 24.36 8.62 8.85
C ARG A 96 24.69 10.10 8.61
N LEU A 97 24.20 11.02 9.45
CA LEU A 97 24.50 12.45 9.35
C LEU A 97 25.97 12.76 9.70
N LYS A 98 26.53 12.07 10.70
CA LYS A 98 27.93 12.20 11.14
C LYS A 98 28.90 11.87 10.00
N VAL A 99 28.74 10.71 9.36
CA VAL A 99 29.61 10.28 8.25
C VAL A 99 29.36 11.08 6.97
N ALA A 100 28.17 11.64 6.78
CA ALA A 100 27.89 12.59 5.69
C ALA A 100 28.42 14.02 5.93
N GLY A 101 29.04 14.30 7.10
CA GLY A 101 29.54 15.64 7.46
C GLY A 101 28.45 16.67 7.79
N HIS A 102 27.18 16.24 7.86
CA HIS A 102 26.02 17.12 8.03
C HIS A 102 25.82 17.63 9.47
N LEU A 103 26.61 17.15 10.43
CA LEU A 103 26.60 17.62 11.83
C LEU A 103 27.54 18.81 12.10
N THR A 104 28.15 19.39 11.07
CA THR A 104 28.90 20.65 11.19
C THR A 104 27.98 21.76 11.73
N ARG A 105 28.24 22.29 12.93
CA ARG A 105 27.32 23.21 13.65
C ARG A 105 25.89 22.64 13.83
N ALA A 106 25.76 21.34 14.05
CA ALA A 106 24.51 20.73 14.46
C ALA A 106 24.72 19.63 15.51
N ALA A 107 23.72 19.40 16.37
CA ALA A 107 23.77 18.33 17.36
C ALA A 107 22.41 17.60 17.46
N VAL A 108 22.46 16.33 17.85
CA VAL A 108 21.32 15.42 17.88
C VAL A 108 21.03 14.98 19.31
N TRP A 109 19.78 15.18 19.73
CA TRP A 109 19.19 14.60 20.93
C TRP A 109 18.24 13.48 20.50
N GLU A 110 18.39 12.32 21.11
CA GLU A 110 17.43 11.22 21.00
C GLU A 110 16.77 10.98 22.35
N VAL A 111 15.46 10.73 22.34
CA VAL A 111 14.67 10.40 23.52
C VAL A 111 13.91 9.11 23.26
N ASP A 112 13.97 8.17 24.20
CA ASP A 112 13.10 6.98 24.24
C ASP A 112 12.88 6.56 25.71
N PHE A 113 12.08 5.52 25.95
CA PHE A 113 11.92 4.96 27.29
C PHE A 113 13.28 4.57 27.90
N PRO A 114 13.46 4.69 29.23
CA PRO A 114 14.73 4.39 29.91
C PRO A 114 15.36 3.04 29.55
N ASP A 115 14.56 1.99 29.34
CA ASP A 115 15.05 0.66 28.95
C ASP A 115 15.48 0.58 27.48
N VAL A 116 14.86 1.34 26.58
CA VAL A 116 15.21 1.37 25.15
C VAL A 116 16.48 2.22 24.95
N ALA A 117 16.52 3.39 25.59
CA ALA A 117 17.67 4.28 25.56
C ALA A 117 18.92 3.62 26.15
N GLU A 118 18.83 2.90 27.28
CA GLU A 118 20.00 2.19 27.82
C GLU A 118 20.38 0.96 26.96
N ARG A 119 19.43 0.24 26.34
CA ARG A 119 19.78 -0.79 25.34
C ARG A 119 20.57 -0.20 24.17
N LYS A 120 20.19 0.98 23.68
CA LYS A 120 20.92 1.66 22.58
C LYS A 120 22.28 2.17 23.04
N ALA A 121 22.37 2.79 24.21
CA ALA A 121 23.63 3.26 24.77
C ALA A 121 24.62 2.10 24.98
N ALA A 122 24.16 0.95 25.50
CA ALA A 122 24.98 -0.26 25.63
C ALA A 122 25.48 -0.80 24.27
N ARG A 123 24.69 -0.68 23.20
CA ARG A 123 25.15 -1.01 21.82
C ARG A 123 26.22 -0.05 21.33
N ILE A 124 26.00 1.25 21.48
CA ILE A 124 26.96 2.28 21.04
C ILE A 124 28.29 2.14 21.79
N ARG A 125 28.26 1.91 23.11
CA ARG A 125 29.46 1.63 23.93
C ARG A 125 30.14 0.29 23.57
N GLY A 126 29.36 -0.71 23.14
CA GLY A 126 29.83 -2.09 22.90
C GLY A 126 30.29 -2.40 21.47
N THR A 127 30.06 -1.50 20.51
CA THR A 127 30.41 -1.69 19.09
C THR A 127 31.46 -0.64 18.67
N PRO A 128 32.73 -1.02 18.40
CA PRO A 128 33.83 -0.09 18.14
C PRO A 128 33.56 0.92 17.02
N GLU A 129 32.85 0.52 15.97
CA GLU A 129 32.49 1.36 14.83
C GLU A 129 31.50 2.46 15.20
N LEU A 130 30.56 2.16 16.11
CA LEU A 130 29.60 3.14 16.63
C LEU A 130 30.27 4.05 17.67
N ALA A 131 31.08 3.48 18.58
CA ALA A 131 31.84 4.24 19.56
C ALA A 131 32.82 5.24 18.91
N GLY A 132 33.55 4.81 17.87
CA GLY A 132 34.49 5.65 17.13
C GLY A 132 33.83 6.81 16.40
N LEU A 133 32.60 6.63 15.89
CA LEU A 133 31.83 7.71 15.25
C LEU A 133 31.10 8.61 16.26
N ALA A 134 30.66 8.07 17.39
CA ALA A 134 30.10 8.86 18.48
C ALA A 134 31.18 9.76 19.13
N GLY A 135 32.42 9.28 19.19
CA GLY A 135 33.53 9.95 19.88
C GLY A 135 33.62 9.59 21.37
N PRO A 136 34.59 10.15 22.10
CA PRO A 136 34.74 9.90 23.52
C PRO A 136 33.48 10.36 24.29
N PRO A 137 32.96 9.55 25.23
CA PRO A 137 31.86 9.98 26.10
C PRO A 137 32.26 11.19 26.96
N LEU A 138 31.36 12.15 27.11
CA LEU A 138 31.57 13.28 28.02
C LEU A 138 31.50 12.80 29.48
N SER A 139 32.59 12.99 30.21
CA SER A 139 32.82 12.38 31.53
C SER A 139 32.21 13.13 32.73
N GLU A 140 31.56 14.27 32.50
CA GLU A 140 31.22 15.24 33.56
C GLU A 140 29.74 15.27 33.97
N VAL A 141 28.86 14.53 33.27
CA VAL A 141 27.43 14.47 33.63
C VAL A 141 27.15 13.25 34.51
N GLU A 142 26.47 13.46 35.64
CA GLU A 142 26.17 12.40 36.61
C GLU A 142 25.35 11.25 35.99
N SER A 143 26.02 10.13 35.72
CA SER A 143 25.45 8.90 35.16
C SER A 143 24.92 7.96 36.26
N GLY A 144 24.19 8.54 37.23
CA GLY A 144 23.45 7.76 38.22
C GLY A 144 22.31 6.95 37.60
N PRO A 145 21.84 5.85 38.23
CA PRO A 145 20.77 5.01 37.68
C PRO A 145 19.44 5.77 37.47
N ASN A 146 19.22 6.84 38.21
CA ASN A 146 18.04 7.71 38.11
C ASN A 146 18.24 8.90 37.14
N SER A 147 19.46 9.13 36.64
CA SER A 147 19.73 10.19 35.65
C SER A 147 18.93 9.93 34.38
N ALA A 148 18.50 10.96 33.66
CA ALA A 148 17.86 10.79 32.36
C ALA A 148 18.87 10.45 31.25
N LEU A 149 20.12 10.91 31.37
CA LEU A 149 21.15 10.72 30.35
C LEU A 149 21.67 9.27 30.32
N ARG A 150 21.77 8.69 29.12
CA ARG A 150 22.34 7.36 28.87
C ARG A 150 23.65 7.40 28.08
N PHE A 151 23.80 8.37 27.17
CA PHE A 151 25.03 8.60 26.41
C PHE A 151 25.13 10.07 26.00
N ALA A 152 26.32 10.68 26.12
CA ALA A 152 26.63 11.99 25.56
C ALA A 152 28.03 12.01 24.94
N SER A 153 28.17 12.69 23.80
CA SER A 153 29.44 13.09 23.20
C SER A 153 29.33 14.54 22.67
N GLN A 154 30.29 15.00 21.86
CA GLN A 154 30.33 16.39 21.37
C GLN A 154 29.01 16.84 20.69
N ASP A 155 28.46 16.05 19.77
CA ASP A 155 27.30 16.37 18.93
C ASP A 155 26.12 15.37 19.06
N TYR A 156 26.16 14.48 20.05
CA TYR A 156 25.10 13.49 20.31
C TYR A 156 24.73 13.42 21.80
N ARG A 157 23.43 13.33 22.11
CA ARG A 157 22.89 12.98 23.44
C ARG A 157 21.75 11.98 23.28
N LEU A 158 21.66 11.03 24.20
CA LEU A 158 20.64 9.99 24.24
C LEU A 158 20.04 9.93 25.65
N LEU A 159 18.75 10.27 25.75
CA LEU A 159 17.99 10.38 26.98
C LEU A 159 16.99 9.23 27.11
N GLY A 160 16.92 8.68 28.32
CA GLY A 160 15.87 7.76 28.75
C GLY A 160 14.81 8.52 29.54
N SER A 161 13.73 8.95 28.87
CA SER A 161 12.62 9.70 29.48
C SER A 161 11.26 9.28 28.90
N ASP A 162 10.18 9.50 29.63
CA ASP A 162 8.82 9.20 29.20
C ASP A 162 8.22 10.45 28.52
N LEU A 163 7.80 10.32 27.26
CA LEU A 163 7.23 11.44 26.49
C LEU A 163 5.90 11.99 27.04
N ARG A 164 5.33 11.34 28.07
CA ARG A 164 4.15 11.81 28.82
C ARG A 164 4.52 12.74 29.98
N ASP A 165 5.74 12.67 30.48
CA ASP A 165 6.25 13.55 31.55
C ASP A 165 6.98 14.75 30.92
N LEU A 166 6.20 15.70 30.41
CA LEU A 166 6.71 16.88 29.73
C LEU A 166 7.63 17.76 30.60
N PRO A 167 7.38 17.93 31.92
CA PRO A 167 8.35 18.55 32.83
C PRO A 167 9.69 17.80 32.87
N ALA A 168 9.70 16.49 33.16
CA ALA A 168 10.95 15.73 33.25
C ALA A 168 11.68 15.64 31.89
N LEU A 169 10.94 15.64 30.78
CA LEU A 169 11.49 15.73 29.43
C LEU A 169 12.21 17.07 29.19
N ARG A 170 11.55 18.21 29.47
CA ARG A 170 12.15 19.53 29.34
C ARG A 170 13.41 19.64 30.21
N ASP A 171 13.28 19.32 31.49
CA ASP A 171 14.36 19.52 32.47
C ASP A 171 15.61 18.69 32.10
N ALA A 172 15.42 17.49 31.51
CA ALA A 172 16.51 16.66 30.99
C ALA A 172 17.11 17.17 29.66
N LEU A 173 16.35 17.87 28.82
CA LEU A 173 16.85 18.49 27.59
C LEU A 173 17.67 19.75 27.92
N GLU A 174 17.13 20.63 28.78
CA GLU A 174 17.83 21.82 29.28
C GLU A 174 19.15 21.44 29.99
N ALA A 175 19.11 20.48 30.92
CA ALA A 175 20.29 19.97 31.63
C ALA A 175 21.33 19.28 30.74
N THR A 176 21.01 18.98 29.47
CA THR A 176 21.95 18.42 28.49
C THR A 176 22.31 19.37 27.34
N GLY A 177 21.98 20.67 27.52
CA GLY A 177 22.43 21.77 26.66
C GLY A 177 21.60 21.96 25.39
N LEU A 178 20.31 21.61 25.40
CA LEU A 178 19.38 22.00 24.34
C LEU A 178 18.97 23.47 24.52
N ASP A 179 19.02 24.25 23.44
CA ASP A 179 18.61 25.66 23.41
C ASP A 179 17.22 25.80 22.74
N SER A 180 16.26 26.35 23.46
CA SER A 180 14.89 26.58 22.96
C SER A 180 14.79 27.74 21.96
N ALA A 181 15.79 28.64 21.91
CA ALA A 181 15.90 29.70 20.92
C ALA A 181 16.53 29.23 19.60
N ALA A 182 17.24 28.10 19.61
CA ALA A 182 17.94 27.57 18.44
C ALA A 182 17.01 26.85 17.44
N PRO A 183 17.28 26.93 16.12
CA PRO A 183 16.51 26.20 15.11
C PRO A 183 16.51 24.70 15.38
N THR A 184 15.33 24.14 15.64
CA THR A 184 15.17 22.73 16.06
C THR A 184 14.23 21.96 15.16
N LEU A 185 14.70 20.85 14.60
CA LEU A 185 13.85 19.83 13.99
C LEU A 185 13.41 18.83 15.07
N LEU A 186 12.11 18.71 15.30
CA LEU A 186 11.55 17.60 16.09
C LEU A 186 11.15 16.48 15.12
N LEU A 187 11.47 15.23 15.47
CA LEU A 187 11.13 14.05 14.68
C LEU A 187 10.35 13.05 15.53
N ALA A 188 9.17 12.65 15.07
CA ALA A 188 8.38 11.57 15.68
C ALA A 188 8.02 10.53 14.60
N GLU A 189 8.76 9.42 14.53
CA GLU A 189 8.69 8.48 13.41
C GLU A 189 7.90 7.21 13.77
N ALA A 190 6.57 7.30 13.67
CA ALA A 190 5.56 6.34 14.13
C ALA A 190 5.52 6.20 15.66
N VAL A 191 5.40 7.35 16.34
CA VAL A 191 5.51 7.45 17.82
C VAL A 191 4.26 8.06 18.47
N LEU A 192 3.77 9.22 18.00
CA LEU A 192 2.60 9.87 18.62
C LEU A 192 1.33 8.99 18.58
N THR A 193 1.20 8.16 17.55
CA THR A 193 0.19 7.11 17.38
C THR A 193 0.00 6.18 18.60
N TYR A 194 1.05 5.92 19.38
CA TYR A 194 1.00 5.08 20.59
C TYR A 194 0.68 5.87 21.87
N LEU A 195 0.65 7.20 21.80
CA LEU A 195 0.23 8.06 22.91
C LEU A 195 -1.28 8.30 22.82
N GLU A 196 -1.98 8.23 23.96
CA GLU A 196 -3.37 8.67 24.05
C GLU A 196 -3.52 10.10 23.53
N ALA A 197 -4.64 10.41 22.86
CA ALA A 197 -4.81 11.66 22.11
C ALA A 197 -4.49 12.92 22.95
N ASN A 198 -4.85 12.95 24.23
CA ASN A 198 -4.55 14.06 25.15
C ASN A 198 -3.04 14.21 25.39
N ASN A 199 -2.32 13.12 25.62
CA ASN A 199 -0.86 13.13 25.83
C ASN A 199 -0.14 13.55 24.54
N ALA A 200 -0.61 13.05 23.39
CA ALA A 200 -0.05 13.42 22.09
C ALA A 200 -0.30 14.89 21.73
N ALA A 201 -1.48 15.44 22.08
CA ALA A 201 -1.80 16.86 21.91
C ALA A 201 -0.99 17.74 22.87
N ALA A 202 -0.83 17.33 24.13
CA ALA A 202 -0.02 18.05 25.12
C ALA A 202 1.45 18.14 24.68
N LEU A 203 2.02 17.07 24.13
CA LEU A 203 3.39 17.07 23.58
C LEU A 203 3.54 18.01 22.37
N LEU A 204 2.55 18.07 21.48
CA LEU A 204 2.55 18.98 20.32
C LEU A 204 2.41 20.46 20.72
N ALA A 205 1.58 20.75 21.73
CA ALA A 205 1.36 22.10 22.26
C ALA A 205 2.51 22.58 23.18
N TRP A 206 3.16 21.66 23.90
CA TRP A 206 4.42 21.95 24.59
C TRP A 206 5.51 22.31 23.59
N ALA A 207 5.67 21.53 22.51
CA ALA A 207 6.72 21.78 21.52
C ALA A 207 6.56 23.14 20.80
N SER A 208 5.34 23.53 20.43
CA SER A 208 5.07 24.86 19.83
C SER A 208 5.19 26.03 20.81
N GLY A 209 4.94 25.80 22.09
CA GLY A 209 5.11 26.82 23.15
C GLY A 209 6.54 26.94 23.69
N TYR A 210 7.37 25.89 23.54
CA TYR A 210 8.72 25.83 24.08
C TYR A 210 9.79 26.27 23.06
N PHE A 211 9.69 25.86 21.79
CA PHE A 211 10.70 26.21 20.78
C PHE A 211 10.35 27.50 20.01
N ALA A 212 11.29 28.45 19.94
CA ALA A 212 11.10 29.72 19.22
C ALA A 212 11.14 29.57 17.69
N ASN A 213 11.86 28.57 17.17
CA ASN A 213 11.95 28.26 15.75
C ASN A 213 12.05 26.75 15.54
N ALA A 214 10.96 26.13 15.09
CA ALA A 214 10.87 24.68 14.97
C ALA A 214 10.23 24.18 13.66
N LEU A 215 10.65 22.97 13.27
CA LEU A 215 10.03 22.12 12.26
C LEU A 215 9.69 20.77 12.90
N PHE A 216 8.42 20.39 12.95
CA PHE A 216 8.00 19.08 13.46
C PHE A 216 7.73 18.13 12.30
N VAL A 217 8.53 17.08 12.19
CA VAL A 217 8.39 16.00 11.21
C VAL A 217 7.67 14.82 11.88
N LEU A 218 6.48 14.50 11.39
CA LEU A 218 5.70 13.35 11.86
C LEU A 218 5.49 12.37 10.69
N TYR A 219 5.68 11.09 10.97
CA TYR A 219 5.26 10.00 10.09
C TYR A 219 4.41 9.06 10.94
N GLU A 220 3.14 8.84 10.59
CA GLU A 220 2.29 7.88 11.31
C GLU A 220 1.10 7.40 10.47
N GLN A 221 0.24 6.59 11.08
CA GLN A 221 -0.86 5.94 10.40
C GLN A 221 -2.13 6.81 10.37
N ILE A 222 -2.88 6.68 9.27
CA ILE A 222 -4.24 7.21 9.06
C ILE A 222 -5.10 6.10 8.41
N GLY A 223 -6.32 6.42 7.97
CA GLY A 223 -7.24 5.46 7.31
C GLY A 223 -7.92 4.43 8.22
N PRO A 224 -8.29 4.71 9.49
CA PRO A 224 -8.77 3.68 10.44
C PRO A 224 -10.09 2.99 10.08
N HIS A 225 -10.83 3.50 9.09
CA HIS A 225 -12.18 3.05 8.74
C HIS A 225 -12.20 2.12 7.53
N ASP A 226 -11.21 2.24 6.63
CA ASP A 226 -11.09 1.42 5.44
C ASP A 226 -10.75 -0.05 5.77
N PRO A 227 -10.87 -0.97 4.79
CA PRO A 227 -10.62 -2.40 5.03
C PRO A 227 -9.24 -2.73 5.60
N PHE A 228 -8.18 -2.06 5.13
CA PHE A 228 -6.81 -2.25 5.58
C PHE A 228 -6.59 -1.66 6.98
N GLY A 229 -7.12 -0.46 7.22
CA GLY A 229 -7.08 0.22 8.52
C GLY A 229 -7.74 -0.58 9.64
N ARG A 230 -8.86 -1.26 9.36
CA ARG A 230 -9.51 -2.18 10.31
C ARG A 230 -8.58 -3.34 10.72
N VAL A 231 -7.92 -3.98 9.76
CA VAL A 231 -7.01 -5.10 10.03
C VAL A 231 -5.74 -4.63 10.77
N MET A 232 -5.23 -3.46 10.41
CA MET A 232 -4.12 -2.79 11.10
C MET A 232 -4.46 -2.52 12.58
N LEU A 233 -5.62 -1.93 12.89
CA LEU A 233 -6.04 -1.69 14.27
C LEU A 233 -6.17 -3.00 15.07
N GLN A 234 -6.78 -4.03 14.48
CA GLN A 234 -6.89 -5.36 15.10
C GLN A 234 -5.52 -6.04 15.33
N HIS A 235 -4.49 -5.74 14.54
CA HIS A 235 -3.12 -6.21 14.78
C HIS A 235 -2.50 -5.55 16.00
N PHE A 236 -2.49 -4.22 16.05
CA PHE A 236 -1.90 -3.46 17.16
C PHE A 236 -2.62 -3.70 18.50
N GLN A 237 -3.94 -3.91 18.47
CA GLN A 237 -4.71 -4.39 19.63
C GLN A 237 -4.22 -5.77 20.10
N ARG A 238 -4.05 -6.75 19.21
CA ARG A 238 -3.54 -8.10 19.57
C ARG A 238 -2.11 -8.11 20.09
N LEU A 239 -1.29 -7.13 19.69
CA LEU A 239 0.06 -6.92 20.24
C LEU A 239 0.08 -6.22 21.61
N ASN A 240 -1.06 -5.72 22.10
CA ASN A 240 -1.17 -4.83 23.26
C ASN A 240 -0.43 -3.49 23.09
N SER A 241 -0.22 -3.04 21.85
CA SER A 241 0.35 -1.74 21.49
C SER A 241 -0.63 -0.94 20.62
N PRO A 242 -1.87 -0.69 21.10
CA PRO A 242 -2.94 -0.07 20.30
C PRO A 242 -2.54 1.30 19.75
N LEU A 243 -3.04 1.61 18.55
CA LEU A 243 -2.87 2.92 17.94
C LEU A 243 -4.01 3.83 18.42
N HIS A 244 -3.70 4.75 19.32
CA HIS A 244 -4.69 5.63 19.96
C HIS A 244 -5.06 6.82 19.07
N GLY A 245 -4.11 7.36 18.29
CA GLY A 245 -4.29 8.63 17.56
C GLY A 245 -5.34 8.59 16.44
N LEU A 246 -5.48 7.48 15.72
CA LEU A 246 -6.28 7.46 14.48
C LEU A 246 -7.77 7.74 14.70
N ALA A 247 -8.33 7.40 15.86
CA ALA A 247 -9.74 7.63 16.15
C ALA A 247 -10.10 9.13 16.22
N SER A 248 -9.12 9.99 16.54
CA SER A 248 -9.27 11.45 16.56
C SER A 248 -8.70 12.11 15.30
N PHE A 249 -7.71 11.47 14.66
CA PHE A 249 -6.98 12.02 13.53
C PHE A 249 -6.94 11.02 12.34
N PRO A 250 -8.11 10.71 11.74
CA PRO A 250 -8.26 9.60 10.79
C PRO A 250 -7.68 9.85 9.39
N ASP A 251 -7.36 11.09 9.04
CA ASP A 251 -6.99 11.50 7.67
C ASP A 251 -6.03 12.72 7.64
N VAL A 252 -5.61 13.10 6.43
CA VAL A 252 -4.68 14.21 6.17
C VAL A 252 -5.19 15.55 6.71
N ALA A 253 -6.48 15.85 6.58
CA ALA A 253 -7.07 17.13 6.99
C ALA A 253 -7.24 17.21 8.52
N ALA A 254 -7.69 16.12 9.16
CA ALA A 254 -7.76 16.01 10.61
C ALA A 254 -6.37 16.13 11.26
N GLN A 255 -5.34 15.55 10.64
CA GLN A 255 -3.95 15.68 11.08
C GLN A 255 -3.38 17.09 10.83
N ARG A 256 -3.71 17.75 9.71
CA ARG A 256 -3.34 19.18 9.52
C ARG A 256 -3.96 20.06 10.61
N ARG A 257 -5.25 19.89 10.89
CA ARG A 257 -5.97 20.60 11.96
C ARG A 257 -5.31 20.37 13.33
N ARG A 258 -4.95 19.12 13.69
CA ARG A 258 -4.26 18.78 14.94
C ARG A 258 -3.02 19.63 15.22
N PHE A 259 -2.21 19.94 14.21
CA PHE A 259 -1.03 20.79 14.36
C PHE A 259 -1.40 22.27 14.52
N LEU A 260 -2.35 22.78 13.72
CA LEU A 260 -2.81 24.17 13.81
C LEU A 260 -3.48 24.45 15.17
N ASP A 261 -4.35 23.55 15.64
CA ASP A 261 -5.01 23.61 16.95
C ASP A 261 -3.99 23.52 18.12
N ALA A 262 -2.86 22.82 17.90
CA ALA A 262 -1.73 22.77 18.83
C ALA A 262 -0.75 23.96 18.67
N GLY A 263 -1.13 25.04 17.98
CA GLY A 263 -0.38 26.30 17.92
C GLY A 263 0.71 26.38 16.84
N TRP A 264 0.82 25.40 15.93
CA TRP A 264 1.73 25.47 14.80
C TRP A 264 1.18 26.41 13.71
N GLN A 265 1.98 27.33 13.17
CA GLN A 265 1.47 28.37 12.25
C GLN A 265 1.16 27.85 10.84
N ALA A 266 1.90 26.86 10.36
CA ALA A 266 1.74 26.27 9.03
C ALA A 266 1.92 24.75 9.08
N CYS A 267 1.23 24.05 8.19
CA CYS A 267 1.22 22.59 8.18
C CYS A 267 1.11 22.06 6.74
N SER A 268 2.10 21.28 6.32
CA SER A 268 2.07 20.51 5.07
C SER A 268 2.05 19.02 5.37
N ALA A 269 1.17 18.30 4.69
CA ALA A 269 0.91 16.89 4.93
C ALA A 269 0.48 16.20 3.64
N VAL A 270 1.05 15.04 3.37
CA VAL A 270 0.86 14.24 2.15
C VAL A 270 0.73 12.77 2.53
N ASP A 271 0.06 11.95 1.71
CA ASP A 271 0.14 10.50 1.89
C ASP A 271 1.45 9.92 1.27
N MET A 272 1.78 8.67 1.58
CA MET A 272 3.02 8.05 1.09
C MET A 272 2.95 7.68 -0.41
N ASN A 273 1.78 7.57 -1.03
CA ASN A 273 1.66 7.45 -2.49
C ASN A 273 1.98 8.80 -3.14
N GLU A 274 1.44 9.89 -2.61
CA GLU A 274 1.74 11.26 -3.03
C GLU A 274 3.24 11.57 -2.88
N PHE A 275 3.85 11.22 -1.75
CA PHE A 275 5.30 11.34 -1.58
C PHE A 275 6.07 10.48 -2.59
N TYR A 276 5.72 9.20 -2.75
CA TYR A 276 6.41 8.29 -3.69
C TYR A 276 6.36 8.78 -5.14
N ARG A 277 5.22 9.36 -5.56
CA ARG A 277 5.00 9.80 -6.95
C ARG A 277 5.54 11.20 -7.23
N GLY A 278 5.36 12.14 -6.29
CA GLY A 278 5.69 13.55 -6.46
C GLY A 278 7.10 13.96 -5.99
N PHE A 279 7.67 13.31 -4.98
CA PHE A 279 8.96 13.70 -4.38
C PHE A 279 10.14 12.82 -4.84
N LEU A 280 9.89 11.64 -5.42
CA LEU A 280 10.94 10.77 -5.96
C LEU A 280 10.99 10.85 -7.48
N SER A 281 12.21 11.00 -8.01
CA SER A 281 12.44 11.03 -9.47
C SER A 281 12.06 9.69 -10.11
N ALA A 282 11.68 9.73 -11.38
CA ALA A 282 11.40 8.51 -12.16
C ALA A 282 12.63 7.60 -12.31
N GLU A 283 13.85 8.10 -12.08
CA GLU A 283 15.06 7.28 -12.01
C GLU A 283 15.16 6.52 -10.68
N GLU A 284 14.97 7.21 -9.55
CA GLU A 284 15.05 6.59 -8.22
C GLU A 284 13.87 5.64 -7.97
N ARG A 285 12.67 5.94 -8.50
CA ARG A 285 11.55 5.00 -8.55
C ARG A 285 11.94 3.70 -9.27
N ARG A 286 12.39 3.80 -10.54
CA ARG A 286 12.86 2.64 -11.32
C ARG A 286 14.01 1.87 -10.66
N ARG A 287 14.97 2.56 -10.02
CA ARG A 287 16.06 1.91 -9.27
C ARG A 287 15.50 1.00 -8.18
N VAL A 288 14.52 1.48 -7.42
CA VAL A 288 13.91 0.79 -6.28
C VAL A 288 12.97 -0.32 -6.74
N GLU A 289 12.22 -0.09 -7.81
CA GLU A 289 11.33 -1.07 -8.43
C GLU A 289 12.10 -2.30 -8.94
N MET A 290 13.35 -2.12 -9.38
CA MET A 290 14.24 -3.16 -9.92
C MET A 290 15.08 -3.91 -8.85
N LEU A 291 15.02 -3.55 -7.56
CA LEU A 291 15.80 -4.24 -6.51
C LEU A 291 15.28 -5.64 -6.20
N GLU A 292 13.97 -5.83 -6.19
CA GLU A 292 13.32 -7.11 -5.92
C GLU A 292 12.06 -7.26 -6.78
N LEU A 293 11.86 -8.44 -7.37
CA LEU A 293 10.64 -8.73 -8.12
C LEU A 293 9.41 -8.64 -7.21
N PHE A 294 8.50 -7.74 -7.60
CA PHE A 294 7.37 -7.31 -6.78
C PHE A 294 6.04 -7.48 -7.51
N ASP A 295 5.01 -7.98 -6.81
CA ASP A 295 3.63 -7.99 -7.33
C ASP A 295 2.51 -7.93 -6.27
N GLU A 296 2.78 -7.46 -5.05
CA GLU A 296 1.74 -7.21 -4.04
C GLU A 296 1.19 -5.76 -4.18
N PHE A 297 0.89 -5.30 -5.40
CA PHE A 297 0.57 -3.90 -5.68
C PHE A 297 -0.64 -3.36 -4.91
N GLU A 298 -1.68 -4.18 -4.73
CA GLU A 298 -2.87 -3.88 -3.93
C GLU A 298 -2.47 -3.48 -2.50
N GLU A 299 -1.65 -4.33 -1.87
CA GLU A 299 -1.10 -4.10 -0.53
C GLU A 299 -0.17 -2.89 -0.47
N TRP A 300 0.60 -2.66 -1.53
CA TRP A 300 1.55 -1.55 -1.62
C TRP A 300 0.85 -0.20 -1.61
N HIS A 301 -0.17 -0.02 -2.44
CA HIS A 301 -0.88 1.25 -2.54
C HIS A 301 -1.81 1.50 -1.35
N LEU A 302 -2.46 0.45 -0.81
CA LEU A 302 -3.17 0.53 0.47
C LEU A 302 -2.23 0.87 1.63
N LYS A 303 -1.03 0.27 1.67
CA LYS A 303 0.00 0.62 2.65
C LYS A 303 0.49 2.06 2.51
N CYS A 304 0.55 2.60 1.30
CA CYS A 304 1.01 3.96 1.08
C CYS A 304 -0.07 5.02 1.33
N SER A 305 -1.28 4.65 1.73
CA SER A 305 -2.28 5.56 2.31
C SER A 305 -1.93 6.03 3.73
N LEU A 306 -0.71 5.78 4.23
CA LEU A 306 -0.20 6.33 5.51
C LEU A 306 0.28 7.77 5.34
N LEU A 307 0.46 8.50 6.45
CA LEU A 307 0.73 9.93 6.42
C LEU A 307 2.21 10.28 6.59
N PHE A 308 2.67 11.22 5.77
CA PHE A 308 3.86 12.01 6.01
C PHE A 308 3.52 13.48 6.27
N HIS A 309 4.25 14.12 7.18
CA HIS A 309 3.83 15.37 7.80
C HIS A 309 5.02 16.28 8.14
N SER A 310 4.83 17.58 7.91
CA SER A 310 5.76 18.63 8.31
C SER A 310 4.98 19.86 8.80
N GLY A 311 4.94 20.04 10.13
CA GLY A 311 4.47 21.26 10.77
C GLY A 311 5.61 22.28 10.87
N SER A 312 5.39 23.53 10.45
CA SER A 312 6.41 24.59 10.45
C SER A 312 5.84 25.90 11.01
N PHE A 313 6.70 26.73 11.60
CA PHE A 313 6.26 27.91 12.35
C PHE A 313 6.65 29.23 11.65
N HIS A 314 5.99 29.58 10.54
CA HIS A 314 5.98 30.93 9.93
C HIS A 314 4.57 31.24 9.37
N ARG A 315 4.13 32.51 9.44
CA ARG A 315 2.72 32.96 9.22
C ARG A 315 2.25 32.95 7.75
N VAL A 316 0.99 32.53 7.50
CA VAL A 316 -0.06 33.05 6.54
C VAL A 316 -1.28 32.05 6.46
N HIS A 317 -2.45 32.41 5.90
CA HIS A 317 -3.78 31.76 6.11
C HIS A 317 -4.50 31.12 4.86
N CYS A 318 -5.57 30.30 5.09
CA CYS A 318 -6.31 29.42 4.13
C CYS A 318 -7.86 29.29 4.42
N TRP A 319 -8.71 28.70 3.52
CA TRP A 319 -10.15 28.28 3.75
C TRP A 319 -10.67 27.06 2.85
N PRO A 320 -11.80 26.31 3.15
CA PRO A 320 -12.05 24.86 2.77
C PRO A 320 -13.51 24.27 2.48
N ASP A 321 -13.62 22.90 2.37
CA ASP A 321 -14.74 21.90 2.71
C ASP A 321 -16.07 21.73 1.86
N PRO A 322 -17.04 20.74 2.06
CA PRO A 322 -17.10 19.29 2.52
C PRO A 322 -18.17 18.29 1.86
N ASN A 323 -18.29 16.99 2.31
CA ASN A 323 -19.48 16.02 2.30
C ASN A 323 -20.00 15.32 0.96
N SER A 324 -20.91 14.28 0.83
CA SER A 324 -21.65 13.18 1.60
C SER A 324 -22.58 12.31 0.63
N VAL A 325 -23.25 11.11 0.78
CA VAL A 325 -23.40 9.89 1.71
C VAL A 325 -23.90 8.53 1.02
N ALA A 326 -24.91 7.72 1.50
CA ALA A 326 -25.08 6.23 1.24
C ALA A 326 -26.52 5.54 1.32
N SER A 327 -26.70 4.21 1.01
CA SER A 327 -27.99 3.41 1.04
C SER A 327 -27.95 1.83 1.05
N LEU A 328 -28.94 1.12 1.64
CA LEU A 328 -28.95 -0.30 2.14
C LEU A 328 -29.12 -1.51 1.14
N LEU A 329 -28.98 -2.80 1.60
CA LEU A 329 -28.54 -3.98 0.76
C LEU A 329 -29.40 -5.30 0.69
N GLY A 330 -29.05 -6.18 -0.28
CA GLY A 330 -28.92 -7.67 -0.11
C GLY A 330 -28.92 -8.52 -1.41
N ARG A 331 -28.49 -9.81 -1.49
CA ARG A 331 -27.49 -10.63 -0.71
C ARG A 331 -27.30 -12.08 -1.30
N CYS A 332 -26.11 -12.71 -1.13
CA CYS A 332 -25.78 -14.16 -1.36
C CYS A 332 -25.80 -14.72 -2.83
N PHE A 333 -25.05 -15.78 -3.27
CA PHE A 333 -24.06 -16.72 -2.67
C PHE A 333 -23.11 -17.37 -3.75
N HIS A 334 -21.91 -17.86 -3.33
CA HIS A 334 -21.02 -18.90 -3.94
C HIS A 334 -20.35 -18.67 -5.34
N TRP A 335 -19.04 -18.81 -5.60
CA TRP A 335 -17.79 -19.02 -4.80
C TRP A 335 -16.54 -18.58 -5.61
N GLY A 336 -15.37 -18.28 -4.99
CA GLY A 336 -14.13 -17.95 -5.74
C GLY A 336 -12.84 -17.87 -4.91
N VAL A 337 -11.68 -17.96 -5.60
CA VAL A 337 -10.27 -18.02 -5.11
C VAL A 337 -9.83 -19.37 -4.53
N TRP A 338 -8.79 -19.97 -5.13
CA TRP A 338 -8.14 -21.20 -4.67
C TRP A 338 -6.92 -20.89 -3.81
N GLY A 339 -7.15 -20.72 -2.50
CA GLY A 339 -6.10 -20.66 -1.47
C GLY A 339 -6.16 -21.87 -0.54
N THR A 340 -5.04 -22.22 0.11
CA THR A 340 -4.95 -23.31 1.10
C THR A 340 -5.63 -22.91 2.42
N GLY A 341 -6.96 -22.77 2.42
CA GLY A 341 -7.68 -22.14 3.53
C GLY A 341 -9.21 -22.12 3.45
N GLY A 342 -9.84 -23.15 2.87
CA GLY A 342 -11.27 -23.43 3.13
C GLY A 342 -12.31 -22.55 2.44
N ALA A 343 -12.53 -22.77 1.14
CA ALA A 343 -13.86 -22.59 0.53
C ALA A 343 -14.68 -23.90 0.72
N CYS A 344 -16.01 -23.82 0.80
CA CYS A 344 -16.85 -24.99 1.10
C CYS A 344 -17.00 -25.95 -0.09
N GLY A 345 -17.25 -27.24 0.19
CA GLY A 345 -17.60 -28.28 -0.78
C GLY A 345 -16.41 -29.05 -1.36
N ALA A 346 -15.51 -28.35 -2.06
CA ALA A 346 -14.53 -28.98 -2.96
C ALA A 346 -13.27 -29.57 -2.27
N ARG A 347 -13.40 -30.69 -1.56
CA ARG A 347 -12.24 -31.51 -1.16
C ARG A 347 -11.73 -32.32 -2.36
N ASN A 348 -10.43 -32.24 -2.65
CA ASN A 348 -9.71 -32.93 -3.74
C ASN A 348 -9.81 -32.30 -5.15
N LEU A 349 -9.50 -31.01 -5.28
CA LEU A 349 -9.11 -30.41 -6.57
C LEU A 349 -7.63 -30.00 -6.55
N SER A 350 -6.78 -30.86 -7.11
CA SER A 350 -5.34 -30.65 -7.23
C SER A 350 -5.00 -29.79 -8.46
N GLY A 351 -5.33 -28.50 -8.40
CA GLY A 351 -4.72 -27.49 -9.27
C GLY A 351 -3.26 -27.21 -8.87
N ASP A 352 -2.51 -26.53 -9.73
CA ASP A 352 -1.10 -26.18 -9.49
C ASP A 352 -0.90 -25.00 -8.52
N GLY A 353 -1.98 -24.33 -8.10
CA GLY A 353 -1.96 -23.18 -7.19
C GLY A 353 -1.70 -21.83 -7.86
N ARG A 354 -1.80 -21.74 -9.20
CA ARG A 354 -1.52 -20.49 -9.94
C ARG A 354 -2.42 -19.31 -9.56
N LEU A 355 -1.80 -18.13 -9.45
CA LEU A 355 -2.47 -16.84 -9.25
C LEU A 355 -2.47 -16.00 -10.53
N PHE A 356 -3.38 -15.02 -10.60
CA PHE A 356 -3.47 -14.01 -11.67
C PHE A 356 -3.54 -14.57 -13.10
N HIS A 357 -4.17 -15.74 -13.25
CA HIS A 357 -4.59 -16.33 -14.52
C HIS A 357 -5.95 -15.76 -14.95
N THR A 358 -6.32 -15.94 -16.22
CA THR A 358 -7.69 -15.66 -16.70
C THR A 358 -8.49 -16.96 -16.84
N MET A 359 -9.78 -16.92 -16.49
CA MET A 359 -10.73 -18.00 -16.71
C MET A 359 -11.79 -17.55 -17.72
N THR A 360 -12.03 -18.33 -18.77
CA THR A 360 -13.05 -18.02 -19.79
C THR A 360 -13.92 -19.24 -20.03
N SER A 361 -15.24 -19.13 -19.79
CA SER A 361 -16.21 -20.16 -20.21
C SER A 361 -16.07 -20.41 -21.71
N PHE A 362 -15.93 -21.67 -22.10
CA PHE A 362 -16.02 -22.11 -23.48
C PHE A 362 -17.46 -22.53 -23.80
N SER A 363 -18.05 -23.34 -22.90
CA SER A 363 -19.46 -23.70 -22.82
C SER A 363 -19.97 -23.52 -21.37
N GLU A 364 -21.19 -23.97 -21.08
CA GLU A 364 -21.73 -24.10 -19.72
C GLU A 364 -20.91 -25.06 -18.84
N THR A 365 -20.28 -26.07 -19.46
CA THR A 365 -19.61 -27.20 -18.77
C THR A 365 -18.09 -27.21 -18.93
N LEU A 366 -17.52 -26.29 -19.72
CA LEU A 366 -16.10 -26.26 -20.06
C LEU A 366 -15.56 -24.83 -19.91
N VAL A 367 -14.46 -24.67 -19.18
CA VAL A 367 -13.79 -23.37 -18.94
C VAL A 367 -12.30 -23.51 -19.30
N LEU A 368 -11.79 -22.53 -20.05
CA LEU A 368 -10.37 -22.40 -20.35
C LEU A 368 -9.66 -21.56 -19.27
N VAL A 369 -8.56 -22.07 -18.74
CA VAL A 369 -7.63 -21.39 -17.84
C VAL A 369 -6.37 -21.04 -18.62
N LEU A 370 -6.00 -19.76 -18.63
CA LEU A 370 -4.89 -19.23 -19.42
C LEU A 370 -3.90 -18.44 -18.55
N GLY A 371 -2.61 -18.76 -18.70
CA GLY A 371 -1.49 -18.08 -18.05
C GLY A 371 -1.55 -18.12 -16.53
N GLY A 372 -1.09 -17.04 -15.90
CA GLY A 372 -0.92 -16.92 -14.45
C GLY A 372 0.52 -17.19 -14.00
N ARG A 373 0.70 -17.30 -12.68
CA ARG A 373 2.01 -17.55 -12.06
C ARG A 373 1.93 -18.40 -10.80
N LEU A 374 2.96 -19.20 -10.54
CA LEU A 374 3.14 -19.93 -9.28
C LEU A 374 3.83 -19.06 -8.23
N SER A 375 4.81 -18.25 -8.63
CA SER A 375 5.52 -17.29 -7.78
C SER A 375 5.89 -16.04 -8.59
N PRO A 376 6.28 -14.91 -7.97
CA PRO A 376 6.75 -13.72 -8.69
C PRO A 376 7.96 -13.97 -9.64
N VAL A 377 8.65 -15.12 -9.49
CA VAL A 377 9.77 -15.56 -10.35
C VAL A 377 9.43 -16.78 -11.22
N THR A 378 8.18 -17.26 -11.17
CA THR A 378 7.76 -18.53 -11.82
C THR A 378 6.42 -18.35 -12.54
N PRO A 379 6.41 -18.02 -13.84
CA PRO A 379 5.19 -18.01 -14.64
C PRO A 379 4.58 -19.41 -14.72
N ALA A 380 3.27 -19.48 -14.89
CA ALA A 380 2.55 -20.74 -15.07
C ALA A 380 2.38 -20.98 -16.58
N LEU A 381 3.07 -22.00 -17.11
CA LEU A 381 3.32 -22.16 -18.55
C LEU A 381 2.12 -22.76 -19.31
N GLY A 382 1.54 -23.85 -18.79
CA GLY A 382 0.46 -24.57 -19.48
C GLY A 382 -0.89 -23.85 -19.48
N MET A 383 -1.76 -24.24 -20.42
CA MET A 383 -3.19 -23.91 -20.47
C MET A 383 -4.01 -25.12 -20.04
N TYR A 384 -5.16 -24.90 -19.39
CA TYR A 384 -5.97 -26.01 -18.87
C TYR A 384 -7.45 -25.87 -19.19
N TRP A 385 -8.06 -26.99 -19.55
CA TRP A 385 -9.49 -27.20 -19.52
C TRP A 385 -9.94 -27.60 -18.11
N LEU A 386 -10.88 -26.85 -17.56
CA LEU A 386 -11.71 -27.29 -16.44
C LEU A 386 -13.04 -27.76 -17.01
N SER A 387 -13.36 -29.06 -16.86
CA SER A 387 -14.68 -29.59 -17.18
C SER A 387 -15.50 -29.74 -15.90
N CYS A 388 -16.62 -29.02 -15.85
CA CYS A 388 -17.57 -28.96 -14.75
C CYS A 388 -18.90 -29.60 -15.21
N PRO A 389 -19.18 -30.87 -14.86
CA PRO A 389 -20.47 -31.48 -15.21
C PRO A 389 -21.60 -30.83 -14.40
N ILE A 390 -22.67 -30.40 -15.08
CA ILE A 390 -23.90 -29.92 -14.42
C ILE A 390 -24.53 -31.12 -13.67
N PRO A 391 -24.79 -31.03 -12.36
CA PRO A 391 -25.42 -32.12 -11.61
C PRO A 391 -26.84 -32.41 -12.10
N ALA A 392 -27.11 -33.65 -12.49
CA ALA A 392 -28.44 -34.12 -12.88
C ALA A 392 -29.31 -34.45 -11.64
N GLY A 393 -29.49 -33.49 -10.73
CA GLY A 393 -30.22 -33.68 -9.48
C GLY A 393 -30.03 -32.54 -8.48
N LYS A 394 -30.60 -32.70 -7.27
CA LYS A 394 -30.48 -31.71 -6.18
C LYS A 394 -29.16 -31.78 -5.40
N ASP A 395 -28.35 -32.81 -5.62
CA ASP A 395 -27.07 -33.02 -4.93
C ASP A 395 -25.95 -32.15 -5.53
N ALA A 396 -26.02 -30.84 -5.28
CA ALA A 396 -24.99 -29.88 -5.70
C ALA A 396 -23.64 -30.05 -4.95
N ASP A 397 -23.65 -30.73 -3.79
CA ASP A 397 -22.54 -30.79 -2.83
C ASP A 397 -21.29 -31.58 -3.31
N ASN A 398 -21.35 -32.29 -4.43
CA ASN A 398 -20.25 -33.10 -4.98
C ASN A 398 -19.91 -32.79 -6.45
N LEU A 399 -19.74 -31.49 -6.76
CA LEU A 399 -19.38 -31.00 -8.09
C LEU A 399 -17.95 -31.41 -8.50
N LYS A 400 -17.83 -32.59 -9.14
CA LYS A 400 -16.54 -33.17 -9.57
C LYS A 400 -16.00 -32.50 -10.84
N VAL A 401 -15.33 -31.37 -10.67
CA VAL A 401 -14.54 -30.73 -11.74
C VAL A 401 -13.36 -31.65 -12.13
N THR A 402 -13.02 -31.71 -13.42
CA THR A 402 -11.80 -32.38 -13.90
C THR A 402 -10.91 -31.41 -14.65
N ILE A 403 -9.60 -31.43 -14.32
CA ILE A 403 -8.58 -30.61 -14.96
C ILE A 403 -7.90 -31.44 -16.06
N ARG A 404 -7.70 -30.86 -17.24
CA ARG A 404 -6.89 -31.44 -18.34
C ARG A 404 -6.02 -30.35 -18.94
N GLU A 405 -4.80 -30.68 -19.33
CA GLU A 405 -3.95 -29.76 -20.09
C GLU A 405 -4.48 -29.60 -21.53
N VAL A 406 -4.31 -28.42 -22.12
CA VAL A 406 -4.57 -28.20 -23.55
C VAL A 406 -3.38 -28.75 -24.36
N GLY A 407 -3.65 -29.33 -25.53
CA GLY A 407 -2.62 -29.92 -26.38
C GLY A 407 -1.54 -28.92 -26.84
N PRO A 408 -0.36 -29.42 -27.28
CA PRO A 408 0.80 -28.59 -27.59
C PRO A 408 0.59 -27.60 -28.75
N GLU A 409 -0.42 -27.81 -29.59
CA GLU A 409 -0.83 -26.91 -30.68
C GLU A 409 -1.31 -25.53 -30.19
N ALA A 410 -1.56 -25.38 -28.88
CA ALA A 410 -2.00 -24.14 -28.24
C ALA A 410 -0.90 -23.42 -27.42
N GLU A 411 0.38 -23.73 -27.61
CA GLU A 411 1.49 -23.14 -26.81
C GLU A 411 1.40 -21.59 -26.76
N PHE A 412 1.33 -21.05 -25.55
CA PHE A 412 0.99 -19.65 -25.30
C PHE A 412 2.16 -18.72 -25.69
N PRO A 413 2.00 -17.76 -26.64
CA PRO A 413 3.13 -17.04 -27.25
C PRO A 413 4.06 -16.29 -26.28
N SER A 414 3.59 -15.99 -25.07
CA SER A 414 4.46 -15.58 -23.96
C SER A 414 3.77 -15.82 -22.61
N PRO A 415 4.37 -16.62 -21.71
CA PRO A 415 3.81 -16.86 -20.37
C PRO A 415 3.67 -15.56 -19.57
N ARG A 416 2.43 -15.21 -19.21
CA ARG A 416 2.08 -13.94 -18.57
C ARG A 416 1.01 -14.10 -17.49
N TRP A 417 0.95 -13.11 -16.61
CA TRP A 417 -0.02 -13.01 -15.52
C TRP A 417 -0.50 -11.56 -15.34
N ARG A 418 -1.61 -11.36 -14.62
CA ARG A 418 -2.30 -10.05 -14.49
C ARG A 418 -2.70 -9.44 -15.85
N HIS A 419 -2.78 -10.25 -16.91
CA HIS A 419 -3.42 -9.92 -18.19
C HIS A 419 -4.95 -10.01 -18.06
N SER A 420 -5.66 -9.49 -19.05
CA SER A 420 -7.09 -9.78 -19.22
C SER A 420 -7.34 -10.63 -20.48
N ALA A 421 -8.54 -11.21 -20.57
CA ALA A 421 -8.98 -11.92 -21.75
C ALA A 421 -10.50 -11.79 -21.92
N ALA A 422 -10.98 -11.66 -23.17
CA ALA A 422 -12.39 -11.51 -23.51
C ALA A 422 -12.72 -12.25 -24.82
N LYS A 423 -13.96 -12.73 -24.96
CA LYS A 423 -14.42 -13.31 -26.24
C LYS A 423 -14.67 -12.18 -27.25
N VAL A 424 -14.22 -12.38 -28.47
CA VAL A 424 -14.52 -11.51 -29.61
C VAL A 424 -14.96 -12.34 -30.82
N LEU A 425 -15.67 -11.72 -31.75
CA LEU A 425 -16.09 -12.30 -33.02
C LEU A 425 -15.48 -11.46 -34.15
N CYS A 426 -14.87 -12.13 -35.12
CA CYS A 426 -14.45 -11.52 -36.39
C CYS A 426 -14.74 -12.51 -37.52
N GLN A 427 -15.28 -12.03 -38.65
CA GLN A 427 -15.64 -12.86 -39.80
C GLN A 427 -16.49 -14.12 -39.45
N ARG A 428 -17.34 -14.02 -38.41
CA ARG A 428 -18.15 -15.10 -37.80
C ARG A 428 -17.37 -16.19 -37.05
N GLN A 429 -16.04 -16.12 -36.99
CA GLN A 429 -15.19 -16.96 -36.15
C GLN A 429 -15.05 -16.36 -34.75
N LYS A 430 -14.91 -17.22 -33.73
CA LYS A 430 -14.78 -16.83 -32.32
C LYS A 430 -13.32 -16.87 -31.90
N TYR A 431 -12.86 -15.82 -31.23
CA TYR A 431 -11.51 -15.75 -30.68
C TYR A 431 -11.56 -15.39 -29.20
N LEU A 432 -10.62 -15.94 -28.43
CA LEU A 432 -10.24 -15.37 -27.15
C LEU A 432 -9.17 -14.32 -27.43
N PHE A 433 -9.55 -13.06 -27.28
CA PHE A 433 -8.64 -11.92 -27.30
C PHE A 433 -7.98 -11.79 -25.93
N VAL A 434 -6.66 -11.59 -25.92
CA VAL A 434 -5.81 -11.49 -24.72
C VAL A 434 -4.97 -10.23 -24.84
N TYR A 435 -4.86 -9.44 -23.77
CA TYR A 435 -4.12 -8.17 -23.81
C TYR A 435 -3.29 -7.92 -22.54
N GLY A 436 -2.11 -7.34 -22.74
CA GLY A 436 -1.25 -6.80 -21.69
C GLY A 436 -0.86 -7.81 -20.61
N GLY A 437 -0.70 -7.34 -19.36
CA GLY A 437 -0.23 -8.13 -18.23
C GLY A 437 1.24 -7.93 -17.92
N ARG A 438 1.89 -8.95 -17.36
CA ARG A 438 3.32 -8.96 -16.97
C ARG A 438 3.95 -10.31 -17.33
N ASN A 439 5.25 -10.34 -17.62
CA ASN A 439 6.02 -11.58 -17.74
C ASN A 439 7.33 -11.51 -16.92
N GLY A 440 8.20 -12.53 -17.02
CA GLY A 440 9.45 -12.61 -16.24
C GLY A 440 10.62 -11.74 -16.74
N LYS A 441 10.45 -11.03 -17.86
CA LYS A 441 11.41 -10.08 -18.46
C LYS A 441 10.85 -8.65 -18.43
N ASP A 442 9.61 -8.51 -18.87
CA ASP A 442 8.96 -7.23 -19.12
C ASP A 442 8.01 -6.89 -17.96
N PRO A 443 8.20 -5.74 -17.27
CA PRO A 443 7.45 -5.43 -16.06
C PRO A 443 5.98 -5.17 -16.33
N VAL A 444 5.62 -4.67 -17.52
CA VAL A 444 4.26 -4.37 -17.97
C VAL A 444 4.20 -4.55 -19.49
N LEU A 445 3.12 -5.16 -19.99
CA LEU A 445 2.92 -5.51 -21.41
C LEU A 445 1.78 -4.69 -22.03
N GLY A 446 1.88 -4.42 -23.34
CA GLY A 446 0.86 -3.73 -24.14
C GLY A 446 0.49 -4.45 -25.44
N ASP A 447 1.00 -5.66 -25.65
CA ASP A 447 0.71 -6.48 -26.82
C ASP A 447 -0.60 -7.27 -26.67
N TRP A 448 -1.11 -7.75 -27.81
CA TRP A 448 -2.32 -8.57 -27.89
C TRP A 448 -2.10 -9.87 -28.65
N HIS A 449 -2.92 -10.87 -28.30
CA HIS A 449 -2.94 -12.19 -28.93
C HIS A 449 -4.38 -12.63 -29.16
N PHE A 450 -4.65 -13.33 -30.27
CA PHE A 450 -5.95 -13.95 -30.55
C PHE A 450 -5.78 -15.47 -30.62
N LEU A 451 -6.53 -16.20 -29.78
CA LEU A 451 -6.64 -17.65 -29.85
C LEU A 451 -7.95 -18.01 -30.56
N HIS A 452 -7.89 -18.64 -31.73
CA HIS A 452 -9.09 -19.11 -32.42
C HIS A 452 -9.73 -20.24 -31.60
N MET A 453 -10.98 -20.06 -31.17
CA MET A 453 -11.58 -20.92 -30.14
C MET A 453 -11.82 -22.35 -30.62
N ASP A 454 -12.25 -22.56 -31.87
CA ASP A 454 -12.61 -23.90 -32.35
C ASP A 454 -11.40 -24.77 -32.73
N THR A 455 -10.29 -24.18 -33.19
CA THR A 455 -9.03 -24.87 -33.53
C THR A 455 -8.00 -24.86 -32.39
N MET A 456 -8.18 -24.00 -31.38
CA MET A 456 -7.21 -23.74 -30.31
C MET A 456 -5.82 -23.28 -30.79
N THR A 457 -5.75 -22.65 -31.97
CA THR A 457 -4.51 -22.10 -32.54
C THR A 457 -4.41 -20.59 -32.34
N TRP A 458 -3.21 -20.09 -32.06
CA TRP A 458 -2.92 -18.66 -32.00
C TRP A 458 -2.82 -18.06 -33.41
N VAL A 459 -3.44 -16.90 -33.63
CA VAL A 459 -3.53 -16.23 -34.93
C VAL A 459 -3.28 -14.73 -34.83
N SER A 460 -2.74 -14.17 -35.90
CA SER A 460 -2.60 -12.72 -36.08
C SER A 460 -3.80 -12.19 -36.88
N LEU A 461 -4.61 -11.33 -36.26
CA LEU A 461 -5.66 -10.57 -36.94
C LEU A 461 -5.21 -9.10 -37.09
N PRO A 462 -5.54 -8.41 -38.19
CA PRO A 462 -5.32 -6.97 -38.33
C PRO A 462 -5.97 -6.18 -37.19
N VAL A 463 -5.23 -5.25 -36.60
CA VAL A 463 -5.71 -4.28 -35.61
C VAL A 463 -5.17 -2.90 -35.96
N GLU A 464 -6.05 -1.92 -36.07
CA GLU A 464 -5.72 -0.53 -36.49
C GLU A 464 -6.19 0.51 -35.46
N GLY A 465 -5.71 1.75 -35.57
CA GLY A 465 -6.15 2.87 -34.72
C GLY A 465 -5.31 3.07 -33.45
N PRO A 466 -5.71 4.01 -32.57
CA PRO A 466 -4.95 4.37 -31.36
C PRO A 466 -4.95 3.25 -30.32
N GLU A 467 -3.85 2.49 -30.27
CA GLU A 467 -3.65 1.42 -29.29
C GLU A 467 -3.66 1.93 -27.82
N PRO A 468 -4.06 1.10 -26.85
CA PRO A 468 -3.94 1.44 -25.44
C PRO A 468 -2.49 1.29 -24.96
N ASP A 469 -2.09 2.14 -24.00
CA ASP A 469 -0.79 2.03 -23.33
C ASP A 469 -0.61 0.68 -22.61
N ALA A 470 0.64 0.20 -22.54
CA ALA A 470 1.00 -1.03 -21.82
C ALA A 470 0.54 -1.01 -20.36
N ARG A 471 -0.16 -2.07 -19.95
CA ARG A 471 -0.85 -2.16 -18.65
C ARG A 471 -1.07 -3.58 -18.15
N HIS A 472 -1.13 -3.75 -16.83
CA HIS A 472 -1.58 -4.98 -16.17
C HIS A 472 -2.69 -4.70 -15.16
N SER A 473 -3.37 -5.73 -14.66
CA SER A 473 -4.49 -5.59 -13.70
C SER A 473 -5.62 -4.68 -14.19
N HIS A 474 -5.75 -4.52 -15.51
CA HIS A 474 -6.93 -3.94 -16.13
C HIS A 474 -8.03 -5.01 -16.21
N SER A 475 -9.27 -4.57 -16.40
CA SER A 475 -10.37 -5.48 -16.74
C SER A 475 -10.61 -5.50 -18.25
N ALA A 476 -11.23 -6.58 -18.74
CA ALA A 476 -11.81 -6.62 -20.08
C ALA A 476 -13.10 -7.44 -20.10
N CYS A 477 -14.02 -7.06 -20.99
CA CYS A 477 -15.31 -7.72 -21.17
C CYS A 477 -15.82 -7.55 -22.60
N SER A 478 -16.56 -8.53 -23.12
CA SER A 478 -17.10 -8.50 -24.49
C SER A 478 -18.21 -7.44 -24.66
N TRP A 479 -18.18 -6.69 -25.76
CA TRP A 479 -19.22 -5.74 -26.14
C TRP A 479 -19.35 -5.62 -27.66
N LYS A 480 -20.57 -5.71 -28.22
CA LYS A 480 -20.85 -5.56 -29.66
C LYS A 480 -19.82 -6.29 -30.54
N GLU A 481 -19.69 -7.61 -30.31
CA GLU A 481 -18.73 -8.52 -30.98
C GLU A 481 -17.23 -8.23 -30.74
N GLY A 482 -16.86 -7.06 -30.23
CA GLY A 482 -15.52 -6.70 -29.78
C GLY A 482 -15.30 -6.85 -28.27
N ALA A 483 -14.25 -6.20 -27.76
CA ALA A 483 -13.88 -6.20 -26.34
C ALA A 483 -13.62 -4.79 -25.81
N LEU A 484 -14.13 -4.49 -24.61
CA LEU A 484 -13.76 -3.30 -23.84
C LEU A 484 -12.52 -3.61 -22.99
N ILE A 485 -11.61 -2.65 -22.84
CA ILE A 485 -10.50 -2.65 -21.88
C ILE A 485 -10.63 -1.43 -20.98
N VAL A 486 -10.47 -1.62 -19.67
CA VAL A 486 -10.66 -0.55 -18.68
C VAL A 486 -9.57 -0.52 -17.61
N GLY A 487 -9.02 0.68 -17.40
CA GLY A 487 -8.08 0.98 -16.32
C GLY A 487 -6.81 0.14 -16.34
N GLY A 488 -6.39 -0.33 -15.18
CA GLY A 488 -5.13 -1.07 -14.96
C GLY A 488 -4.01 -0.21 -14.35
N LEU A 489 -2.84 -0.82 -14.13
CA LEU A 489 -1.59 -0.13 -13.79
C LEU A 489 -0.71 -0.02 -15.04
N SER A 490 -0.17 1.16 -15.28
CA SER A 490 0.80 1.48 -16.34
C SER A 490 2.22 1.01 -16.03
N VAL A 491 3.15 1.23 -16.98
CA VAL A 491 4.60 1.10 -16.81
C VAL A 491 5.16 1.94 -15.64
N SER A 492 4.52 3.06 -15.28
CA SER A 492 4.90 3.96 -14.18
C SER A 492 4.29 3.59 -12.82
N GLU A 493 3.73 2.38 -12.69
CA GLU A 493 2.88 1.93 -11.58
C GLU A 493 1.71 2.91 -11.31
N GLU A 494 1.19 3.61 -12.32
CA GLU A 494 0.11 4.60 -12.19
C GLU A 494 -1.25 3.97 -12.57
N PRO A 495 -2.30 4.08 -11.73
CA PRO A 495 -3.63 3.62 -12.07
C PRO A 495 -4.19 4.41 -13.26
N LEU A 496 -4.80 3.71 -14.20
CA LEU A 496 -5.40 4.28 -15.40
C LEU A 496 -6.91 4.44 -15.23
N GLY A 497 -7.45 5.55 -15.75
CA GLY A 497 -8.89 5.81 -15.88
C GLY A 497 -9.39 5.69 -17.33
N SER A 498 -8.56 5.19 -18.25
CA SER A 498 -8.89 5.11 -19.67
C SER A 498 -9.78 3.89 -20.00
N VAL A 499 -10.71 4.12 -20.92
CA VAL A 499 -11.62 3.11 -21.48
C VAL A 499 -11.33 3.00 -22.97
N TYR A 500 -11.10 1.79 -23.47
CA TYR A 500 -10.87 1.49 -24.88
C TYR A 500 -11.83 0.42 -25.37
N PHE A 501 -12.22 0.48 -26.64
CA PHE A 501 -13.01 -0.53 -27.32
C PHE A 501 -12.24 -1.09 -28.52
N LEU A 502 -11.93 -2.38 -28.49
CA LEU A 502 -11.48 -3.15 -29.64
C LEU A 502 -12.71 -3.46 -30.50
N LYS A 503 -13.01 -2.58 -31.44
CA LYS A 503 -14.20 -2.59 -32.30
C LYS A 503 -14.01 -3.53 -33.49
N PRO A 504 -14.94 -4.44 -33.80
CA PRO A 504 -14.83 -5.29 -34.99
C PRO A 504 -14.97 -4.46 -36.27
N VAL A 505 -14.17 -4.80 -37.28
CA VAL A 505 -14.25 -4.28 -38.66
C VAL A 505 -14.23 -5.46 -39.64
N SER A 506 -14.36 -5.20 -40.94
CA SER A 506 -14.57 -6.25 -41.97
C SER A 506 -13.53 -7.38 -41.96
N ASN A 507 -12.27 -7.06 -41.71
CA ASN A 507 -11.14 -8.00 -41.78
C ASN A 507 -10.27 -8.02 -40.50
N GLY A 508 -10.82 -7.62 -39.35
CA GLY A 508 -10.04 -7.50 -38.11
C GLY A 508 -10.73 -6.62 -37.07
N PHE A 509 -9.94 -5.83 -36.35
CA PHE A 509 -10.43 -4.89 -35.35
C PHE A 509 -9.83 -3.48 -35.51
N SER A 510 -10.44 -2.50 -34.86
CA SER A 510 -9.88 -1.16 -34.70
C SER A 510 -10.08 -0.65 -33.26
N TRP A 511 -9.07 0.01 -32.71
CA TRP A 511 -9.14 0.63 -31.39
C TRP A 511 -9.92 1.94 -31.43
N GLU A 512 -11.00 2.02 -30.64
CA GLU A 512 -11.76 3.24 -30.37
C GLU A 512 -11.55 3.62 -28.90
N ARG A 513 -10.82 4.70 -28.62
CA ARG A 513 -10.71 5.25 -27.26
C ARG A 513 -12.02 5.93 -26.88
N LEU A 514 -12.57 5.59 -25.72
CA LEU A 514 -13.87 6.07 -25.27
C LEU A 514 -13.67 7.21 -24.26
N GLU A 515 -13.91 8.45 -24.70
CA GLU A 515 -13.96 9.60 -23.80
C GLU A 515 -15.26 9.56 -22.98
N VAL A 516 -15.11 9.45 -21.66
CA VAL A 516 -16.20 9.24 -20.69
C VAL A 516 -16.29 10.46 -19.77
N GLN A 517 -17.52 10.91 -19.47
CA GLN A 517 -17.77 12.16 -18.74
C GLN A 517 -18.78 11.96 -17.58
N PRO A 518 -18.44 12.33 -16.32
CA PRO A 518 -17.10 12.71 -15.88
C PRO A 518 -16.08 11.56 -16.06
N PRO A 519 -14.77 11.85 -16.06
CA PRO A 519 -13.75 10.81 -16.06
C PRO A 519 -13.90 9.88 -14.85
N ILE A 520 -13.75 8.57 -15.07
CA ILE A 520 -13.86 7.57 -14.00
C ILE A 520 -12.67 7.60 -13.05
N THR A 521 -12.87 7.17 -11.80
CA THR A 521 -11.77 7.04 -10.82
C THR A 521 -10.72 6.05 -11.35
N PRO A 522 -9.45 6.46 -11.56
CA PRO A 522 -8.40 5.58 -12.08
C PRO A 522 -8.12 4.39 -11.15
N ARG A 523 -8.21 3.16 -11.68
CA ARG A 523 -8.24 1.94 -10.85
C ARG A 523 -7.72 0.68 -11.55
N TYR A 524 -7.23 -0.27 -10.76
CA TYR A 524 -6.72 -1.58 -11.20
C TYR A 524 -7.20 -2.71 -10.28
N SER A 525 -7.08 -3.96 -10.73
CA SER A 525 -7.55 -5.18 -10.06
C SER A 525 -9.04 -5.14 -9.67
N HIS A 526 -9.81 -4.37 -10.46
CA HIS A 526 -11.26 -4.38 -10.48
C HIS A 526 -11.75 -5.43 -11.50
N THR A 527 -13.03 -5.80 -11.39
CA THR A 527 -13.72 -6.65 -12.38
C THR A 527 -14.67 -5.80 -13.23
N ALA A 528 -14.95 -6.20 -14.47
CA ALA A 528 -15.89 -5.47 -15.33
C ALA A 528 -16.85 -6.37 -16.11
N HIS A 529 -18.05 -5.84 -16.36
CA HIS A 529 -19.17 -6.52 -17.02
C HIS A 529 -19.95 -5.53 -17.88
N VAL A 530 -20.66 -6.01 -18.91
CA VAL A 530 -21.66 -5.20 -19.62
C VAL A 530 -23.06 -5.74 -19.35
N PHE A 531 -23.95 -4.86 -18.87
CA PHE A 531 -25.36 -5.14 -18.63
C PHE A 531 -26.21 -4.00 -19.22
N ASP A 532 -27.19 -4.34 -20.05
CA ASP A 532 -28.13 -3.39 -20.68
C ASP A 532 -27.48 -2.10 -21.23
N GLY A 533 -26.48 -2.26 -22.09
CA GLY A 533 -25.75 -1.14 -22.71
C GLY A 533 -24.80 -0.37 -21.78
N LYS A 534 -24.65 -0.78 -20.52
CA LYS A 534 -23.84 -0.11 -19.51
C LYS A 534 -22.68 -1.00 -19.07
N LEU A 535 -21.50 -0.41 -18.96
CA LEU A 535 -20.28 -1.03 -18.45
C LEU A 535 -20.22 -0.81 -16.93
N LEU A 536 -20.17 -1.91 -16.18
CA LEU A 536 -20.05 -1.92 -14.72
C LEU A 536 -18.59 -2.22 -14.36
N LEU A 537 -17.96 -1.39 -13.53
CA LEU A 537 -16.63 -1.64 -12.96
C LEU A 537 -16.78 -1.85 -11.46
N VAL A 538 -16.27 -2.94 -10.90
CA VAL A 538 -16.54 -3.32 -9.51
C VAL A 538 -15.24 -3.52 -8.73
N GLY A 539 -15.12 -2.76 -7.66
CA GLY A 539 -13.96 -2.75 -6.77
C GLY A 539 -12.71 -2.19 -7.42
N GLY A 540 -11.61 -2.91 -7.18
CA GLY A 540 -10.25 -2.52 -7.50
C GLY A 540 -9.56 -1.76 -6.38
N VAL A 541 -8.33 -1.34 -6.68
CA VAL A 541 -7.59 -0.34 -5.91
C VAL A 541 -7.41 0.88 -6.81
N TRP A 542 -7.65 2.05 -6.23
CA TRP A 542 -7.44 3.38 -6.80
C TRP A 542 -6.49 4.14 -5.87
N ILE A 543 -5.97 5.27 -6.36
CA ILE A 543 -5.07 6.14 -5.58
C ILE A 543 -5.54 7.58 -5.81
N HIS A 544 -5.48 8.42 -4.77
CA HIS A 544 -5.90 9.83 -4.79
C HIS A 544 -7.42 10.09 -4.99
N SER A 545 -8.29 9.16 -4.59
CA SER A 545 -9.73 9.43 -4.42
C SER A 545 -10.07 9.66 -2.94
N SER A 546 -10.84 10.71 -2.66
CA SER A 546 -11.45 10.96 -1.34
C SER A 546 -12.68 10.07 -1.05
N SER A 547 -13.19 9.37 -2.07
CA SER A 547 -14.33 8.47 -1.96
C SER A 547 -13.90 7.01 -2.22
N VAL A 548 -14.70 6.05 -1.72
CA VAL A 548 -14.48 4.60 -1.86
C VAL A 548 -15.52 4.00 -2.83
N PRO A 549 -15.40 4.22 -4.15
CA PRO A 549 -16.39 3.77 -5.13
C PRO A 549 -16.36 2.26 -5.31
N GLY A 550 -17.36 1.58 -4.74
CA GLY A 550 -17.53 0.13 -4.85
C GLY A 550 -17.93 -0.31 -6.26
N VAL A 551 -18.71 0.51 -6.98
CA VAL A 551 -19.12 0.26 -8.37
C VAL A 551 -19.11 1.55 -9.20
N THR A 552 -18.44 1.55 -10.35
CA THR A 552 -18.65 2.54 -11.41
C THR A 552 -19.66 2.00 -12.42
N VAL A 553 -20.55 2.86 -12.92
CA VAL A 553 -21.41 2.57 -14.08
C VAL A 553 -21.07 3.57 -15.17
N ILE A 554 -20.83 3.09 -16.39
CA ILE A 554 -20.64 3.91 -17.59
C ILE A 554 -21.69 3.51 -18.62
N ASP A 555 -22.54 4.45 -19.05
CA ASP A 555 -23.45 4.20 -20.16
C ASP A 555 -22.69 4.27 -21.49
N LEU A 556 -22.64 3.16 -22.23
CA LEU A 556 -21.78 3.05 -23.41
C LEU A 556 -22.31 3.77 -24.65
N THR A 557 -23.51 4.36 -24.58
CA THR A 557 -24.14 5.12 -25.67
C THR A 557 -23.95 6.63 -25.47
N THR A 558 -24.29 7.12 -24.28
CA THR A 558 -24.15 8.53 -23.89
C THR A 558 -22.74 8.90 -23.41
N ARG A 559 -21.92 7.90 -23.08
CA ARG A 559 -20.59 8.01 -22.45
C ARG A 559 -20.62 8.68 -21.07
N LEU A 560 -21.78 8.74 -20.42
CA LEU A 560 -21.92 9.28 -19.07
C LEU A 560 -21.47 8.26 -18.02
N SER A 561 -20.77 8.70 -16.98
CA SER A 561 -20.39 7.85 -15.84
C SER A 561 -21.08 8.24 -14.53
N SER A 562 -21.10 7.30 -13.58
CA SER A 562 -21.54 7.51 -12.21
C SER A 562 -20.83 6.53 -11.28
N GLU A 563 -20.39 7.01 -10.11
CA GLU A 563 -19.71 6.22 -9.09
C GLU A 563 -20.66 5.96 -7.92
N TYR A 564 -20.72 4.71 -7.44
CA TYR A 564 -21.64 4.24 -6.41
C TYR A 564 -20.87 3.57 -5.25
N HIS A 565 -21.37 3.78 -4.04
CA HIS A 565 -20.87 3.10 -2.84
C HIS A 565 -21.65 1.82 -2.58
N ILE A 566 -20.94 0.74 -2.25
CA ILE A 566 -21.54 -0.46 -1.65
C ILE A 566 -21.75 -0.14 -0.18
N ASP A 567 -22.99 -0.16 0.30
CA ASP A 567 -23.26 0.02 1.72
C ASP A 567 -22.73 -1.19 2.51
N THR A 568 -22.15 -0.89 3.65
CA THR A 568 -21.47 -1.83 4.54
C THR A 568 -22.36 -2.28 5.69
N ALA A 569 -23.54 -1.67 5.88
CA ALA A 569 -24.40 -1.94 7.03
C ALA A 569 -24.95 -3.38 7.11
N TYR A 570 -25.14 -4.08 5.98
CA TYR A 570 -25.48 -5.53 5.96
C TYR A 570 -24.39 -6.40 5.28
N VAL A 571 -23.22 -5.86 4.88
CA VAL A 571 -22.04 -6.68 4.52
C VAL A 571 -21.13 -6.79 5.75
N PRO A 572 -20.65 -7.99 6.14
CA PRO A 572 -19.63 -8.12 7.16
C PRO A 572 -18.35 -7.34 6.80
N TRP A 573 -18.04 -6.31 7.59
CA TRP A 573 -16.89 -5.42 7.39
C TRP A 573 -15.67 -5.90 8.21
N PRO A 574 -14.42 -5.80 7.70
CA PRO A 574 -14.01 -5.17 6.44
C PRO A 574 -14.35 -5.99 5.19
N LEU A 575 -14.52 -5.31 4.04
CA LEU A 575 -14.72 -5.91 2.72
C LEU A 575 -13.60 -5.48 1.77
N MET A 576 -12.73 -6.42 1.40
CA MET A 576 -11.60 -6.22 0.48
C MET A 576 -12.04 -6.42 -0.97
N LEU A 577 -12.27 -5.33 -1.70
CA LEU A 577 -12.68 -5.36 -3.11
C LEU A 577 -11.50 -5.41 -4.08
N HIS A 578 -10.46 -6.16 -3.73
CA HIS A 578 -9.32 -6.49 -4.58
C HIS A 578 -8.96 -7.97 -4.41
N ASN A 579 -8.38 -8.59 -5.45
CA ASN A 579 -8.24 -10.04 -5.57
C ASN A 579 -9.57 -10.82 -5.47
N HIS A 580 -10.70 -10.13 -5.67
CA HIS A 580 -12.02 -10.74 -5.82
C HIS A 580 -12.25 -11.16 -7.27
N THR A 581 -13.29 -11.96 -7.49
CA THR A 581 -13.98 -12.03 -8.78
C THR A 581 -15.41 -11.52 -8.63
N SER A 582 -16.06 -11.15 -9.72
CA SER A 582 -17.50 -10.92 -9.73
C SER A 582 -18.14 -11.52 -10.98
N ILE A 583 -19.39 -11.94 -10.84
CA ILE A 583 -20.17 -12.66 -11.85
C ILE A 583 -21.46 -11.89 -12.08
N LEU A 584 -21.72 -11.53 -13.34
CA LEU A 584 -23.00 -10.97 -13.77
C LEU A 584 -24.03 -12.09 -13.87
N LEU A 585 -25.20 -11.87 -13.26
CA LEU A 585 -26.38 -12.74 -13.29
C LEU A 585 -27.52 -11.96 -13.98
N PRO A 586 -27.64 -12.04 -15.32
CA PRO A 586 -28.46 -11.09 -16.11
C PRO A 586 -29.97 -11.30 -15.97
N GLU A 587 -30.40 -12.53 -15.66
CA GLU A 587 -31.82 -12.91 -15.52
C GLU A 587 -32.34 -12.48 -14.14
N GLU A 588 -31.53 -12.74 -13.12
CA GLU A 588 -31.71 -12.35 -11.72
C GLU A 588 -31.47 -10.85 -11.49
N GLN A 589 -30.84 -10.16 -12.45
CA GLN A 589 -30.46 -8.75 -12.41
C GLN A 589 -29.55 -8.42 -11.23
N GLN A 590 -28.54 -9.27 -11.03
CA GLN A 590 -27.61 -9.20 -9.91
C GLN A 590 -26.14 -9.24 -10.36
N LEU A 591 -25.27 -8.74 -9.50
CA LEU A 591 -23.83 -8.96 -9.57
C LEU A 591 -23.32 -9.62 -8.28
N LEU A 592 -22.75 -10.82 -8.42
CA LEU A 592 -22.26 -11.63 -7.32
C LEU A 592 -20.73 -11.48 -7.18
N ILE A 593 -20.27 -10.92 -6.07
CA ILE A 593 -18.87 -10.69 -5.70
C ILE A 593 -18.38 -11.81 -4.79
N LEU A 594 -17.20 -12.37 -5.10
CA LEU A 594 -16.71 -13.64 -4.58
C LEU A 594 -15.20 -13.59 -4.29
N GLY A 595 -14.79 -14.13 -3.15
CA GLY A 595 -13.41 -13.99 -2.68
C GLY A 595 -13.03 -12.53 -2.44
N GLY A 596 -11.76 -12.19 -2.62
CA GLY A 596 -11.19 -10.88 -2.27
C GLY A 596 -10.51 -10.89 -0.90
N GLY A 597 -9.40 -10.17 -0.79
CA GLY A 597 -8.53 -10.22 0.38
C GLY A 597 -7.05 -9.97 0.10
N GLY A 598 -6.25 -9.99 1.17
CA GLY A 598 -4.83 -9.70 1.14
C GLY A 598 -4.15 -9.80 2.51
N ASN A 599 -2.83 -9.62 2.55
CA ASN A 599 -1.93 -9.81 3.70
C ASN A 599 -1.85 -8.60 4.66
N CYS A 600 -2.49 -7.48 4.32
CA CYS A 600 -2.50 -6.22 5.08
C CYS A 600 -1.13 -5.81 5.63
N PHE A 601 -0.09 -5.74 4.79
CA PHE A 601 1.30 -5.43 5.19
C PHE A 601 1.84 -6.30 6.35
N SER A 602 1.48 -7.59 6.40
CA SER A 602 1.79 -8.51 7.52
C SER A 602 1.15 -8.15 8.87
N PHE A 603 0.20 -7.21 8.92
CA PHE A 603 -0.66 -7.01 10.10
C PHE A 603 -1.61 -8.21 10.29
N GLY A 604 -2.00 -8.86 9.19
CA GLY A 604 -2.68 -10.14 9.18
C GLY A 604 -3.39 -10.35 7.85
N THR A 605 -3.45 -11.59 7.37
CA THR A 605 -4.21 -11.90 6.17
C THR A 605 -5.71 -11.82 6.46
N HIS A 606 -6.44 -11.06 5.66
CA HIS A 606 -7.90 -10.98 5.67
C HIS A 606 -8.45 -11.46 4.33
N PHE A 607 -9.49 -12.29 4.39
CA PHE A 607 -10.27 -12.72 3.24
C PHE A 607 -11.74 -12.41 3.50
N ASN A 608 -12.47 -11.99 2.47
CA ASN A 608 -13.90 -11.75 2.56
C ASN A 608 -14.62 -13.04 2.98
N PRO A 609 -15.23 -13.11 4.17
CA PRO A 609 -15.72 -14.39 4.73
C PRO A 609 -16.99 -14.90 4.02
N HIS A 610 -17.67 -14.03 3.27
CA HIS A 610 -18.91 -14.34 2.59
C HIS A 610 -18.99 -13.71 1.20
N PRO A 611 -19.65 -14.37 0.24
CA PRO A 611 -20.17 -13.77 -0.97
C PRO A 611 -21.02 -12.52 -0.70
N VAL A 612 -20.89 -11.51 -1.56
CA VAL A 612 -21.70 -10.29 -1.54
C VAL A 612 -22.46 -10.19 -2.85
N THR A 613 -23.73 -9.80 -2.81
CA THR A 613 -24.55 -9.66 -4.02
C THR A 613 -25.09 -8.26 -4.07
N LEU A 614 -24.95 -7.64 -5.25
CA LEU A 614 -25.47 -6.32 -5.56
C LEU A 614 -26.67 -6.46 -6.49
N ASP A 615 -27.75 -5.76 -6.19
CA ASP A 615 -28.88 -5.57 -7.09
C ASP A 615 -28.50 -4.53 -8.17
N ILE A 616 -28.74 -4.85 -9.45
CA ILE A 616 -28.50 -3.96 -10.60
C ILE A 616 -29.77 -3.76 -11.46
N SER A 617 -30.95 -4.16 -10.95
CA SER A 617 -32.24 -4.00 -11.64
C SER A 617 -32.55 -2.54 -11.97
N SER A 618 -32.16 -1.61 -11.09
CA SER A 618 -32.25 -0.16 -11.27
C SER A 618 -31.44 0.39 -12.45
N LEU A 619 -30.47 -0.37 -12.97
CA LEU A 619 -29.64 0.03 -14.11
C LEU A 619 -30.25 -0.33 -15.48
N ARG A 620 -31.41 -1.01 -15.51
CA ARG A 620 -32.13 -1.21 -16.78
C ARG A 620 -32.64 0.12 -17.34
N SER A 621 -32.44 0.29 -18.64
CA SER A 621 -33.15 1.28 -19.44
C SER A 621 -34.66 1.02 -19.34
N LYS A 622 -35.44 2.11 -19.28
CA LYS A 622 -36.89 2.02 -19.45
C LYS A 622 -37.17 1.79 -20.93
N GLN A 623 -37.87 0.70 -21.24
CA GLN A 623 -38.39 0.38 -22.56
C GLN A 623 -39.53 1.33 -22.96
#